data_AF-A0A0V1MD34-F1
#
_entry.id   AF-A0A0V1MD34-F1
#
_cell.length_a   1.000
_cell.length_b   1.000
_cell.length_c   1.000
_cell.angle_alpha   90.00
_cell.angle_beta   90.00
_cell.angle_gamma   90.00
#
_symmetry.space_group_name_H-M   'P 1'
#
loop_
_entity.id
_entity.type
_entity.pdbx_description
1 polymer ?
#
loop_
_entity_poly.entity_id
_entity_poly.type
_entity_poly.pdbx_seq_one_letter_code
_entity_poly.pdbx_strand_id
1 'polypeptide(L)'
;MKMIAFNRMGQCLLKPRSTENRSTSERRAPVQTGTFVSDALALHSQRLRFLGLDVKNLILETLSAIRHLVNNDQELPSSMLKLNLIAENEEGWLLIVKTMIESIPLENPLGPVVITLFLDESPLPTKESVKKLLSQLDVSYPNFMATLPSYWHRNLSLVLGCIAEKLAGPYSVAVFQGIVIDYLLNNLASECKLSICNRLASMDSNPLLMLEGWLNDDNFCKREVGFCAQWALDNVFVANGRVLSYLRFNTDGINVMLNHNDVSEYLKLSPDGLEARSDVSSFESVRCTFQVSEGVWYYEALIVTSGVMQIGWATKNSKFLNLEGYGIGDDEFSVSYDGCRQLIWHNANSVSNNHPQWKPGDILGCLLNMDSQNIVFYLNGKPINTPHCEVFAHAKMGFFAAASFMSFQQCRFNFGKDPFLYPPAISFSKFNDYAILSPDQKVILPRKKKMEELQEGSVPDGSCHLCYDKPGLVILQPCYHRGICAVCASMLERCPFCRAAIEKRCL
;
A
#
# COMPACT_ATOMS: atom_id res chain seq x y z
N MET A 1 -4.74 -10.61 -0.56
CA MET A 1 -5.79 -10.16 -1.50
C MET A 1 -7.13 -9.81 -0.85
N LYS A 2 -8.02 -10.75 -0.48
CA LYS A 2 -9.45 -10.42 -0.15
C LYS A 2 -9.65 -9.63 1.16
N MET A 3 -8.70 -9.69 2.09
CA MET A 3 -8.82 -9.10 3.43
C MET A 3 -8.32 -7.66 3.56
N ILE A 4 -7.52 -7.20 2.61
CA ILE A 4 -6.73 -5.96 2.70
C ILE A 4 -7.58 -4.72 3.08
N ALA A 5 -8.84 -4.67 2.63
CA ALA A 5 -9.77 -3.59 2.96
C ALA A 5 -10.13 -3.49 4.46
N PHE A 6 -10.05 -4.57 5.23
CA PHE A 6 -10.46 -4.61 6.63
C PHE A 6 -9.41 -4.01 7.59
N ASN A 7 -8.13 -4.01 7.20
CA ASN A 7 -7.01 -3.85 8.14
C ASN A 7 -6.90 -2.48 8.86
N ARG A 8 -7.64 -1.44 8.43
CA ARG A 8 -7.62 -0.12 9.08
C ARG A 8 -8.93 0.38 9.70
N MET A 9 -10.12 -0.13 9.35
CA MET A 9 -11.36 0.52 9.85
C MET A 9 -11.57 0.36 11.37
N GLY A 10 -10.89 -0.62 11.99
CA GLY A 10 -10.77 -0.73 13.45
C GLY A 10 -10.03 0.43 14.15
N GLN A 11 -9.41 1.37 13.41
CA GLN A 11 -8.75 2.54 14.02
C GLN A 11 -9.71 3.64 14.49
N CYS A 12 -10.96 3.69 14.01
CA CYS A 12 -11.83 4.89 14.18
C CYS A 12 -13.24 4.62 14.73
N LEU A 13 -13.56 3.39 15.15
CA LEU A 13 -14.92 3.01 15.55
C LEU A 13 -15.25 3.13 17.05
N LEU A 14 -14.28 3.48 17.89
CA LEU A 14 -14.49 3.66 19.33
C LEU A 14 -14.76 5.13 19.69
N LYS A 15 -15.94 5.41 20.25
CA LYS A 15 -16.32 6.74 20.75
C LYS A 15 -15.45 7.13 21.96
N PRO A 16 -14.84 8.33 22.00
CA PRO A 16 -14.35 8.87 23.26
C PRO A 16 -15.55 9.11 24.18
N ARG A 17 -15.57 8.46 25.35
CA ARG A 17 -16.51 8.78 26.43
C ARG A 17 -15.84 9.69 27.45
N SER A 18 -16.55 10.74 27.82
CA SER A 18 -16.11 11.78 28.76
C SER A 18 -15.90 11.22 30.16
N THR A 19 -14.99 11.86 30.90
CA THR A 19 -14.72 11.59 32.31
C THR A 19 -15.86 12.08 33.19
N GLU A 20 -16.77 11.19 33.58
CA GLU A 20 -17.73 11.44 34.67
C GLU A 20 -17.62 10.37 35.77
N ASN A 21 -17.63 10.83 37.02
CA ASN A 21 -17.50 9.96 38.19
C ASN A 21 -18.81 9.22 38.50
N ARG A 22 -18.75 7.91 38.79
CA ARG A 22 -19.69 7.28 39.75
C ARG A 22 -19.18 6.00 40.40
N SER A 23 -19.00 6.11 41.72
CA SER A 23 -19.26 5.11 42.78
C SER A 23 -19.17 3.61 42.47
N THR A 24 -18.26 2.96 43.19
CA THR A 24 -18.18 1.51 43.49
C THR A 24 -19.50 0.76 43.67
N SER A 25 -19.61 -0.43 43.07
CA SER A 25 -20.25 -1.60 43.69
C SER A 25 -19.71 -2.93 43.12
N GLU A 26 -19.53 -3.91 44.00
CA GLU A 26 -19.41 -5.36 43.81
C GLU A 26 -18.64 -5.95 42.60
N ARG A 27 -17.51 -6.58 42.90
CA ARG A 27 -16.80 -7.50 41.98
C ARG A 27 -17.53 -8.85 41.93
N ARG A 28 -17.84 -9.36 40.73
CA ARG A 28 -18.01 -10.81 40.49
C ARG A 28 -16.78 -11.34 39.75
N ALA A 29 -16.29 -12.51 40.15
CA ALA A 29 -15.07 -13.08 39.60
C ALA A 29 -15.27 -13.68 38.20
N PRO A 30 -14.27 -13.61 37.30
CA PRO A 30 -14.29 -14.39 36.06
C PRO A 30 -14.26 -15.89 36.34
N VAL A 31 -14.93 -16.68 35.50
CA VAL A 31 -14.89 -18.15 35.55
C VAL A 31 -13.54 -18.64 35.00
N GLN A 32 -12.91 -19.58 35.70
CA GLN A 32 -11.60 -20.12 35.31
C GLN A 32 -11.71 -21.20 34.23
N THR A 33 -11.39 -20.86 32.98
CA THR A 33 -11.19 -21.82 31.88
C THR A 33 -10.03 -21.38 30.97
N GLY A 34 -8.77 -21.66 31.33
CA GLY A 34 -7.63 -21.29 30.47
C GLY A 34 -6.21 -21.27 31.06
N THR A 35 -5.90 -22.05 32.10
CA THR A 35 -4.62 -21.90 32.85
C THR A 35 -3.40 -22.64 32.29
N PHE A 36 -3.55 -23.77 31.60
CA PHE A 36 -2.38 -24.61 31.25
C PHE A 36 -1.51 -24.12 30.08
N VAL A 37 -1.96 -23.13 29.30
CA VAL A 37 -1.26 -22.65 28.09
C VAL A 37 -0.58 -21.29 28.30
N SER A 38 -1.10 -20.44 29.19
CA SER A 38 -0.46 -19.18 29.59
C SER A 38 0.94 -19.41 30.16
N ASP A 39 1.06 -20.46 30.97
CA ASP A 39 2.21 -20.70 31.83
C ASP A 39 3.42 -21.20 31.02
N ALA A 40 3.18 -21.91 29.91
CA ALA A 40 4.21 -22.34 28.97
C ALA A 40 4.92 -21.15 28.30
N LEU A 41 4.15 -20.20 27.76
CA LEU A 41 4.70 -18.98 27.14
C LEU A 41 5.33 -18.05 28.18
N ALA A 42 4.76 -17.94 29.38
CA ALA A 42 5.36 -17.17 30.47
C ALA A 42 6.73 -17.75 30.88
N LEU A 43 6.83 -19.08 31.01
CA LEU A 43 8.08 -19.79 31.29
C LEU A 43 9.10 -19.69 30.15
N HIS A 44 8.65 -19.78 28.88
CA HIS A 44 9.52 -19.58 27.72
C HIS A 44 10.08 -18.14 27.67
N SER A 45 9.23 -17.14 27.88
CA SER A 45 9.63 -15.73 28.01
C SER A 45 10.58 -15.49 29.19
N GLN A 46 10.38 -16.17 30.34
CA GLN A 46 11.30 -16.11 31.47
C GLN A 46 12.68 -16.75 31.15
N ARG A 47 12.70 -17.89 30.43
CA ARG A 47 13.95 -18.52 29.96
C ARG A 47 14.69 -17.63 28.96
N LEU A 48 14.01 -17.04 27.99
CA LEU A 48 14.62 -16.11 27.03
C LEU A 48 15.19 -14.86 27.73
N ARG A 49 14.46 -14.26 28.67
CA ARG A 49 14.99 -13.15 29.49
C ARG A 49 16.22 -13.53 30.33
N PHE A 50 16.26 -14.76 30.87
CA PHE A 50 17.45 -15.28 31.56
C PHE A 50 18.66 -15.42 30.61
N LEU A 51 18.43 -15.67 29.33
CA LEU A 51 19.45 -15.67 28.26
C LEU A 51 19.72 -14.27 27.67
N GLY A 52 19.17 -13.20 28.25
CA GLY A 52 19.33 -11.81 27.76
C GLY A 52 18.49 -11.46 26.53
N LEU A 53 17.57 -12.33 26.11
CA LEU A 53 16.71 -12.17 24.93
C LEU A 53 15.30 -11.70 25.33
N ASP A 54 15.16 -10.44 25.73
CA ASP A 54 13.82 -9.86 25.92
C ASP A 54 13.20 -9.51 24.56
N VAL A 55 12.25 -10.35 24.13
CA VAL A 55 11.49 -10.21 22.87
C VAL A 55 10.87 -8.82 22.71
N LYS A 56 10.38 -8.18 23.77
CA LYS A 56 9.77 -6.85 23.68
C LYS A 56 10.82 -5.78 23.39
N ASN A 57 11.98 -5.85 24.03
CA ASN A 57 13.07 -4.93 23.77
C ASN A 57 13.62 -5.13 22.35
N LEU A 58 13.79 -6.38 21.90
CA LEU A 58 14.21 -6.69 20.52
C LEU A 58 13.25 -6.10 19.47
N ILE A 59 11.93 -6.15 19.69
CA ILE A 59 10.93 -5.52 18.80
C ILE A 59 11.08 -3.99 18.76
N LEU A 60 11.33 -3.36 19.92
CA LEU A 60 11.52 -1.91 20.02
C LEU A 60 12.87 -1.45 19.44
N GLU A 61 13.93 -2.25 19.59
CA GLU A 61 15.22 -2.07 18.92
C GLU A 61 15.06 -2.14 17.40
N THR A 62 14.34 -3.14 16.88
CA THR A 62 14.05 -3.27 15.44
C THR A 62 13.23 -2.08 14.91
N LEU A 63 12.23 -1.60 15.67
CA LEU A 63 11.47 -0.39 15.34
C LEU A 63 12.34 0.87 15.25
N SER A 64 13.43 0.94 16.03
CA SER A 64 14.40 2.04 15.96
C SER A 64 15.38 1.86 14.80
N ALA A 65 15.86 0.63 14.58
CA ALA A 65 16.88 0.31 13.58
C ALA A 65 16.35 0.38 12.13
N ILE A 66 15.11 -0.06 11.86
CA ILE A 66 14.53 -0.05 10.51
C ILE A 66 14.44 1.36 9.91
N ARG A 67 14.38 2.43 10.73
CA ARG A 67 14.47 3.82 10.23
C ARG A 67 15.76 4.08 9.45
N HIS A 68 16.84 3.36 9.80
CA HIS A 68 18.18 3.49 9.23
C HIS A 68 18.52 2.37 8.24
N LEU A 69 17.56 1.48 7.92
CA LEU A 69 17.69 0.61 6.75
C LEU A 69 17.39 1.41 5.47
N VAL A 70 18.44 1.49 4.65
CA VAL A 70 18.62 2.41 3.54
C VAL A 70 18.91 1.69 2.22
N ASN A 71 19.12 0.38 2.21
CA ASN A 71 19.14 -0.40 0.96
C ASN A 71 18.67 -1.84 1.22
N ASN A 72 18.13 -2.49 0.19
CA ASN A 72 17.71 -3.89 0.22
C ASN A 72 18.92 -4.85 0.32
N ASP A 73 20.13 -4.38 -0.05
CA ASP A 73 21.40 -5.10 0.17
C ASP A 73 21.94 -5.01 1.62
N GLN A 74 21.30 -4.26 2.53
CA GLN A 74 21.77 -4.16 3.92
C GLN A 74 21.28 -5.33 4.79
N GLU A 75 22.18 -5.88 5.60
CA GLU A 75 21.83 -6.92 6.57
C GLU A 75 20.73 -6.46 7.54
N LEU A 76 19.80 -7.38 7.83
CA LEU A 76 18.72 -7.15 8.81
C LEU A 76 19.30 -6.73 10.17
N PRO A 77 18.60 -5.88 10.96
CA PRO A 77 19.08 -5.44 12.26
C PRO A 77 19.42 -6.62 13.18
N SER A 78 20.47 -6.52 13.98
CA SER A 78 20.87 -7.62 14.88
C SER A 78 19.77 -8.02 15.89
N SER A 79 18.83 -7.12 16.19
CA SER A 79 17.61 -7.39 16.95
C SER A 79 16.59 -8.23 16.17
N MET A 80 16.45 -7.98 14.86
CA MET A 80 15.61 -8.73 13.92
C MET A 80 16.15 -10.15 13.69
N LEU A 81 17.46 -10.29 13.48
CA LEU A 81 18.11 -11.61 13.33
C LEU A 81 17.90 -12.48 14.59
N LYS A 82 17.97 -11.90 15.79
CA LYS A 82 17.63 -12.59 17.05
C LYS A 82 16.16 -13.00 17.13
N LEU A 83 15.22 -12.19 16.64
CA LEU A 83 13.80 -12.55 16.58
C LEU A 83 13.57 -13.72 15.63
N ASN A 84 14.22 -13.74 14.46
CA ASN A 84 14.12 -14.86 13.51
C ASN A 84 14.66 -16.17 14.10
N LEU A 85 15.81 -16.14 14.80
CA LEU A 85 16.35 -17.30 15.52
C LEU A 85 15.41 -17.82 16.61
N ILE A 86 14.72 -16.94 17.34
CA ILE A 86 13.70 -17.34 18.33
C ILE A 86 12.46 -17.93 17.61
N ALA A 87 12.14 -17.46 16.41
CA ALA A 87 11.00 -17.90 15.60
C ALA A 87 11.18 -19.26 14.88
N GLU A 88 12.37 -19.88 14.94
CA GLU A 88 12.63 -21.22 14.38
C GLU A 88 11.74 -22.32 14.99
N ASN A 89 11.12 -22.07 16.15
CA ASN A 89 10.20 -22.97 16.82
C ASN A 89 8.85 -22.30 17.08
N GLU A 90 7.79 -23.11 17.15
CA GLU A 90 6.40 -22.64 17.23
C GLU A 90 6.12 -21.76 18.46
N GLU A 91 6.62 -22.13 19.64
CA GLU A 91 6.38 -21.36 20.87
C GLU A 91 7.10 -20.00 20.86
N GLY A 92 8.29 -19.93 20.26
CA GLY A 92 9.00 -18.68 20.03
C GLY A 92 8.30 -17.79 19.01
N TRP A 93 7.82 -18.35 17.89
CA TRP A 93 7.01 -17.62 16.90
C TRP A 93 5.73 -17.06 17.54
N LEU A 94 4.98 -17.88 18.30
CA LEU A 94 3.79 -17.47 19.03
C LEU A 94 4.09 -16.32 20.02
N LEU A 95 5.19 -16.43 20.77
CA LEU A 95 5.61 -15.39 21.71
C LEU A 95 5.92 -14.06 21.01
N ILE A 96 6.65 -14.09 19.88
CA ILE A 96 7.00 -12.87 19.14
C ILE A 96 5.75 -12.22 18.57
N VAL A 97 4.91 -12.98 17.85
CA VAL A 97 3.71 -12.44 17.21
C VAL A 97 2.74 -11.87 18.25
N LYS A 98 2.54 -12.56 19.38
CA LYS A 98 1.75 -12.02 20.49
C LYS A 98 2.37 -10.75 21.07
N THR A 99 3.68 -10.73 21.31
CA THR A 99 4.38 -9.55 21.86
C THR A 99 4.33 -8.35 20.90
N MET A 100 4.42 -8.58 19.59
CA MET A 100 4.23 -7.55 18.56
C MET A 100 2.82 -6.95 18.64
N ILE A 101 1.80 -7.81 18.74
CA ILE A 101 0.39 -7.38 18.89
C ILE A 101 0.21 -6.53 20.15
N GLU A 102 0.81 -6.94 21.27
CA GLU A 102 0.67 -6.29 22.57
C GLU A 102 1.59 -5.07 22.82
N SER A 103 2.62 -4.87 21.98
CA SER A 103 3.68 -3.87 22.26
C SER A 103 3.96 -2.83 21.17
N ILE A 104 3.57 -3.04 19.90
CA ILE A 104 3.89 -2.07 18.83
C ILE A 104 2.87 -0.91 18.86
N PRO A 105 3.30 0.34 19.17
CA PRO A 105 2.38 1.46 19.38
C PRO A 105 1.73 1.93 18.08
N LEU A 106 0.55 2.56 18.17
CA LEU A 106 -0.24 2.99 17.00
C LEU A 106 0.46 4.13 16.26
N GLU A 107 1.14 4.98 17.01
CA GLU A 107 1.76 6.25 16.62
C GLU A 107 3.10 6.07 15.90
N ASN A 108 3.74 4.89 16.01
CA ASN A 108 4.97 4.61 15.28
C ASN A 108 4.63 4.17 13.84
N PRO A 109 5.00 4.95 12.81
CA PRO A 109 4.60 4.68 11.43
C PRO A 109 5.39 3.54 10.78
N LEU A 110 6.49 3.09 11.39
CA LEU A 110 7.23 1.88 10.99
C LEU A 110 6.65 0.60 11.60
N GLY A 111 5.67 0.72 12.52
CA GLY A 111 4.98 -0.41 13.15
C GLY A 111 4.50 -1.49 12.17
N PRO A 112 3.82 -1.14 11.06
CA PRO A 112 3.40 -2.12 10.06
C PRO A 112 4.58 -2.77 9.33
N VAL A 113 5.63 -2.01 9.01
CA VAL A 113 6.82 -2.52 8.30
C VAL A 113 7.53 -3.60 9.13
N VAL A 114 7.67 -3.39 10.44
CA VAL A 114 8.28 -4.40 11.34
C VAL A 114 7.45 -5.69 11.41
N ILE A 115 6.12 -5.60 11.47
CA ILE A 115 5.23 -6.77 11.52
C ILE A 115 5.31 -7.54 10.19
N THR A 116 5.22 -6.84 9.06
CA THR A 116 5.30 -7.42 7.73
C THR A 116 6.66 -8.09 7.51
N LEU A 117 7.77 -7.37 7.71
CA LEU A 117 9.13 -7.90 7.52
C LEU A 117 9.40 -9.13 8.41
N PHE A 118 8.93 -9.13 9.67
CA PHE A 118 9.08 -10.31 10.51
C PHE A 118 8.27 -11.50 9.99
N LEU A 119 7.03 -11.30 9.53
CA LEU A 119 6.26 -12.38 8.94
C LEU A 119 6.79 -12.83 7.57
N ASP A 120 7.51 -11.96 6.84
CA ASP A 120 8.23 -12.26 5.61
C ASP A 120 9.48 -13.11 5.83
N GLU A 121 10.31 -12.79 6.83
CA GLU A 121 11.52 -13.55 7.16
C GLU A 121 11.29 -14.75 8.10
N SER A 122 10.14 -14.83 8.80
CA SER A 122 9.83 -15.95 9.71
C SER A 122 9.36 -17.21 8.98
N PRO A 123 9.56 -18.41 9.56
CA PRO A 123 8.97 -19.65 9.05
C PRO A 123 7.44 -19.57 8.88
N LEU A 124 6.92 -20.13 7.77
CA LEU A 124 5.49 -20.15 7.49
C LEU A 124 4.71 -20.88 8.61
N PRO A 125 3.75 -20.23 9.29
CA PRO A 125 3.05 -20.83 10.43
C PRO A 125 2.07 -21.92 9.97
N THR A 126 1.96 -22.99 10.76
CA THR A 126 0.95 -24.03 10.51
C THR A 126 -0.45 -23.50 10.84
N LYS A 127 -1.48 -24.11 10.25
CA LYS A 127 -2.90 -23.81 10.57
C LYS A 127 -3.19 -23.99 12.07
N GLU A 128 -2.53 -24.95 12.70
CA GLU A 128 -2.64 -25.27 14.12
C GLU A 128 -1.93 -24.20 14.98
N SER A 129 -0.78 -23.68 14.53
CA SER A 129 -0.10 -22.54 15.16
C SER A 129 -0.95 -21.28 15.12
N VAL A 130 -1.59 -20.97 13.98
CA VAL A 130 -2.49 -19.81 13.89
C VAL A 130 -3.72 -19.97 14.80
N LYS A 131 -4.28 -21.20 14.92
CA LYS A 131 -5.34 -21.48 15.91
C LYS A 131 -4.87 -21.29 17.35
N LYS A 132 -3.66 -21.74 17.71
CA LYS A 132 -3.07 -21.51 19.05
C LYS A 132 -3.00 -20.01 19.34
N LEU A 133 -2.43 -19.22 18.42
CA LEU A 133 -2.34 -17.76 18.53
C LEU A 133 -3.72 -17.13 18.79
N LEU A 134 -4.74 -17.49 17.99
CA LEU A 134 -6.09 -16.98 18.13
C LEU A 134 -6.75 -17.34 19.48
N SER A 135 -6.48 -18.53 20.01
CA SER A 135 -6.95 -18.91 21.36
C SER A 135 -6.18 -18.19 22.48
N GLN A 136 -4.87 -17.97 22.31
CA GLN A 136 -4.01 -17.25 23.27
C GLN A 136 -4.23 -15.74 23.28
N LEU A 137 -5.00 -15.21 22.32
CA LEU A 137 -5.40 -13.81 22.20
C LEU A 137 -6.89 -13.60 22.58
N ASP A 138 -7.57 -14.63 23.09
CA ASP A 138 -8.96 -14.61 23.57
C ASP A 138 -9.97 -14.04 22.55
N VAL A 139 -9.70 -14.26 21.26
CA VAL A 139 -10.43 -13.67 20.12
C VAL A 139 -11.91 -14.11 20.06
N SER A 140 -12.27 -15.17 20.80
CA SER A 140 -13.61 -15.72 20.94
C SER A 140 -14.56 -14.88 21.82
N TYR A 141 -14.09 -13.84 22.52
CA TYR A 141 -14.85 -13.15 23.57
C TYR A 141 -15.05 -11.64 23.28
N PRO A 142 -16.05 -11.24 22.46
CA PRO A 142 -16.21 -9.84 22.01
C PRO A 142 -16.23 -8.79 23.13
N ASN A 143 -16.84 -9.11 24.29
CA ASN A 143 -16.89 -8.21 25.45
C ASN A 143 -15.51 -7.95 26.08
N PHE A 144 -14.58 -8.92 26.03
CA PHE A 144 -13.20 -8.71 26.45
C PHE A 144 -12.45 -7.91 25.39
N MET A 145 -12.61 -8.27 24.11
CA MET A 145 -11.96 -7.59 22.99
C MET A 145 -12.28 -6.09 22.93
N ALA A 146 -13.53 -5.71 23.22
CA ALA A 146 -13.96 -4.31 23.28
C ALA A 146 -13.30 -3.48 24.41
N THR A 147 -12.48 -4.10 25.28
CA THR A 147 -11.67 -3.41 26.29
C THR A 147 -10.19 -3.26 25.89
N LEU A 148 -9.78 -3.82 24.75
CA LEU A 148 -8.38 -3.79 24.31
C LEU A 148 -8.03 -2.48 23.60
N PRO A 149 -6.76 -2.03 23.62
CA PRO A 149 -6.35 -0.78 22.99
C PRO A 149 -6.38 -0.83 21.45
N SER A 150 -6.62 0.32 20.80
CA SER A 150 -6.66 0.43 19.34
C SER A 150 -5.37 -0.03 18.63
N TYR A 151 -4.20 0.08 19.27
CA TYR A 151 -2.94 -0.45 18.72
C TYR A 151 -2.97 -1.98 18.59
N TRP A 152 -3.58 -2.68 19.55
CA TRP A 152 -3.69 -4.14 19.57
C TRP A 152 -4.56 -4.62 18.41
N HIS A 153 -5.71 -3.96 18.20
CA HIS A 153 -6.62 -4.25 17.08
C HIS A 153 -5.97 -4.00 15.72
N ARG A 154 -5.20 -2.91 15.59
CA ARG A 154 -4.38 -2.61 14.41
C ARG A 154 -3.36 -3.73 14.19
N ASN A 155 -2.54 -4.05 15.19
CA ASN A 155 -1.48 -5.05 15.06
C ASN A 155 -2.01 -6.45 14.72
N LEU A 156 -3.09 -6.92 15.38
CA LEU A 156 -3.69 -8.21 15.06
C LEU A 156 -4.25 -8.22 13.63
N SER A 157 -4.90 -7.14 13.19
CA SER A 157 -5.40 -7.05 11.81
C SER A 157 -4.27 -7.12 10.77
N LEU A 158 -3.11 -6.52 11.05
CA LEU A 158 -1.91 -6.63 10.21
C LEU A 158 -1.38 -8.07 10.16
N VAL A 159 -1.14 -8.69 11.32
CA VAL A 159 -0.67 -10.09 11.45
C VAL A 159 -1.58 -11.04 10.67
N LEU A 160 -2.90 -10.91 10.87
CA LEU A 160 -3.90 -11.68 10.14
C LEU A 160 -3.86 -11.41 8.64
N GLY A 161 -3.68 -10.15 8.22
CA GLY A 161 -3.48 -9.76 6.82
C GLY A 161 -2.33 -10.50 6.16
N CYS A 162 -1.13 -10.42 6.73
CA CYS A 162 0.07 -11.08 6.20
C CYS A 162 -0.09 -12.61 6.16
N ILE A 163 -0.66 -13.22 7.21
CA ILE A 163 -0.97 -14.66 7.25
C ILE A 163 -1.99 -15.06 6.16
N ALA A 164 -3.00 -14.23 5.89
CA ALA A 164 -4.02 -14.47 4.87
C ALA A 164 -3.46 -14.48 3.43
N GLU A 165 -2.30 -13.89 3.22
CA GLU A 165 -1.62 -13.77 1.92
C GLU A 165 -0.54 -14.84 1.73
N LYS A 166 0.16 -15.20 2.82
CA LYS A 166 1.14 -16.30 2.86
C LYS A 166 0.51 -17.68 2.74
N LEU A 167 -0.68 -17.88 3.32
CA LEU A 167 -1.37 -19.17 3.25
C LEU A 167 -2.14 -19.29 1.92
N ALA A 168 -1.74 -20.24 1.08
CA ALA A 168 -2.39 -20.47 -0.21
C ALA A 168 -3.74 -21.23 -0.08
N GLY A 169 -4.70 -20.86 -0.93
CA GLY A 169 -5.92 -21.64 -1.20
C GLY A 169 -6.74 -22.01 0.06
N PRO A 170 -7.05 -23.30 0.29
CA PRO A 170 -7.96 -23.72 1.35
C PRO A 170 -7.40 -23.46 2.76
N TYR A 171 -6.09 -23.27 2.93
CA TYR A 171 -5.48 -23.04 4.25
C TYR A 171 -5.80 -21.65 4.79
N SER A 172 -5.68 -20.60 3.96
CA SER A 172 -6.12 -19.23 4.33
C SER A 172 -7.63 -19.20 4.57
N VAL A 173 -8.43 -19.82 3.69
CA VAL A 173 -9.89 -19.92 3.90
C VAL A 173 -10.25 -20.59 5.23
N ALA A 174 -9.51 -21.63 5.66
CA ALA A 174 -9.76 -22.33 6.91
C ALA A 174 -9.14 -21.70 8.17
N VAL A 175 -8.38 -20.61 8.02
CA VAL A 175 -8.01 -19.69 9.11
C VAL A 175 -9.06 -18.60 9.24
N PHE A 176 -9.52 -18.04 8.13
CA PHE A 176 -10.49 -16.95 8.09
C PHE A 176 -11.94 -17.46 8.04
N GLN A 177 -12.32 -18.18 9.12
CA GLN A 177 -13.66 -18.71 9.38
C GLN A 177 -14.03 -18.55 10.86
N GLY A 178 -15.34 -18.47 11.16
CA GLY A 178 -15.87 -18.37 12.53
C GLY A 178 -15.29 -17.19 13.31
N ILE A 179 -14.70 -17.47 14.48
CA ILE A 179 -14.13 -16.50 15.42
C ILE A 179 -13.30 -15.38 14.76
N VAL A 180 -12.47 -15.69 13.76
CA VAL A 180 -11.61 -14.68 13.11
C VAL A 180 -12.41 -13.75 12.21
N ILE A 181 -13.43 -14.28 11.55
CA ILE A 181 -14.46 -13.47 10.90
C ILE A 181 -15.14 -12.64 11.98
N ASP A 182 -15.85 -13.25 12.94
CA ASP A 182 -16.66 -12.53 13.93
C ASP A 182 -15.87 -11.44 14.68
N TYR A 183 -14.58 -11.65 14.98
CA TYR A 183 -13.68 -10.60 15.48
C TYR A 183 -13.52 -9.43 14.51
N LEU A 184 -13.08 -9.70 13.27
CA LEU A 184 -12.93 -8.67 12.24
C LEU A 184 -14.25 -7.91 12.05
N LEU A 185 -15.41 -8.56 12.22
CA LEU A 185 -16.72 -7.95 12.01
C LEU A 185 -17.30 -7.19 13.19
N ASN A 186 -17.03 -7.62 14.42
CA ASN A 186 -17.33 -6.80 15.60
C ASN A 186 -16.51 -5.50 15.58
N ASN A 187 -15.41 -5.47 14.80
CA ASN A 187 -14.64 -4.28 14.48
C ASN A 187 -14.96 -3.68 13.07
N LEU A 188 -15.73 -4.38 12.21
CA LEU A 188 -16.11 -4.02 10.82
C LEU A 188 -17.25 -4.91 10.24
N ALA A 189 -18.51 -4.76 10.61
CA ALA A 189 -19.56 -5.66 10.07
C ALA A 189 -19.74 -5.48 8.54
N SER A 190 -19.86 -6.48 7.67
CA SER A 190 -19.73 -7.95 7.77
C SER A 190 -19.25 -8.48 6.38
N GLU A 191 -18.95 -9.75 6.02
CA GLU A 191 -18.49 -11.01 6.62
C GLU A 191 -17.20 -11.53 5.90
N CYS A 192 -17.20 -12.59 5.06
CA CYS A 192 -16.09 -12.95 4.14
C CYS A 192 -16.52 -13.11 2.65
N LYS A 193 -15.89 -12.42 1.66
CA LYS A 193 -16.45 -11.95 0.34
C LYS A 193 -17.83 -12.46 -0.13
N LEU A 194 -18.04 -13.75 -0.37
CA LEU A 194 -19.34 -14.23 -0.86
C LEU A 194 -20.38 -14.17 0.26
N SER A 195 -19.97 -14.55 1.47
CA SER A 195 -20.68 -14.23 2.70
C SER A 195 -20.67 -12.74 3.06
N ILE A 196 -19.66 -11.92 2.66
CA ILE A 196 -19.76 -10.43 2.79
C ILE A 196 -21.00 -9.96 2.06
N CYS A 197 -21.12 -10.25 0.77
CA CYS A 197 -22.23 -9.75 -0.01
C CYS A 197 -23.58 -10.23 0.55
N ASN A 198 -23.65 -11.48 1.02
CA ASN A 198 -24.89 -12.02 1.62
C ASN A 198 -25.20 -11.38 3.00
N ARG A 199 -24.22 -11.29 3.91
CA ARG A 199 -24.41 -10.78 5.29
C ARG A 199 -24.59 -9.25 5.31
N LEU A 200 -23.88 -8.49 4.48
CA LEU A 200 -24.13 -7.06 4.27
C LEU A 200 -25.49 -6.79 3.63
N ALA A 201 -25.94 -7.64 2.70
CA ALA A 201 -27.28 -7.53 2.13
C ALA A 201 -28.40 -7.94 3.10
N SER A 202 -28.08 -8.67 4.18
CA SER A 202 -29.02 -9.01 5.25
C SER A 202 -28.99 -8.04 6.45
N MET A 203 -28.19 -6.98 6.40
CA MET A 203 -28.16 -5.92 7.42
C MET A 203 -29.06 -4.74 7.00
N ASP A 204 -29.81 -4.17 7.96
CA ASP A 204 -30.69 -3.01 7.72
C ASP A 204 -29.96 -1.77 7.17
N SER A 205 -28.65 -1.69 7.41
CA SER A 205 -27.76 -0.69 6.83
C SER A 205 -26.39 -1.32 6.57
N ASN A 206 -25.82 -1.07 5.39
CA ASN A 206 -24.44 -1.47 5.08
C ASN A 206 -23.48 -0.40 5.64
N PRO A 207 -22.69 -0.71 6.70
CA PRO A 207 -21.86 0.29 7.38
C PRO A 207 -20.70 0.80 6.53
N LEU A 208 -20.31 0.11 5.44
CA LEU A 208 -19.33 0.67 4.50
C LEU A 208 -19.86 1.96 3.84
N LEU A 209 -21.18 2.09 3.66
CA LEU A 209 -21.81 3.33 3.16
C LEU A 209 -21.69 4.47 4.18
N MET A 210 -21.74 4.16 5.48
CA MET A 210 -21.54 5.14 6.55
C MET A 210 -20.08 5.59 6.62
N LEU A 211 -19.15 4.65 6.47
CA LEU A 211 -17.71 4.91 6.51
C LEU A 211 -17.22 5.65 5.25
N GLU A 212 -17.79 5.38 4.07
CA GLU A 212 -17.56 6.15 2.84
C GLU A 212 -17.84 7.66 3.04
N GLY A 213 -18.79 8.01 3.91
CA GLY A 213 -19.09 9.40 4.27
C GLY A 213 -17.94 10.16 4.94
N TRP A 214 -16.87 9.47 5.39
CA TRP A 214 -15.69 10.07 6.01
C TRP A 214 -14.58 10.47 5.03
N LEU A 215 -14.75 10.25 3.71
CA LEU A 215 -13.72 10.50 2.70
C LEU A 215 -13.09 11.91 2.75
N ASN A 216 -13.87 12.91 3.16
CA ASN A 216 -13.45 14.31 3.26
C ASN A 216 -13.48 14.84 4.71
N ASP A 217 -13.40 13.98 5.72
CA ASP A 217 -13.32 14.39 7.12
C ASP A 217 -11.92 14.97 7.46
N ASP A 218 -11.87 16.07 8.23
CA ASP A 218 -10.63 16.72 8.64
C ASP A 218 -9.73 15.79 9.49
N ASN A 219 -10.31 14.76 10.10
CA ASN A 219 -9.54 13.73 10.78
C ASN A 219 -8.96 12.73 9.76
N PHE A 220 -7.65 12.83 9.50
CA PHE A 220 -6.95 11.97 8.54
C PHE A 220 -7.18 10.46 8.75
N CYS A 221 -7.24 9.97 9.99
CA CYS A 221 -7.50 8.54 10.24
C CYS A 221 -8.90 8.11 9.75
N LYS A 222 -9.92 8.98 9.89
CA LYS A 222 -11.24 8.74 9.29
C LYS A 222 -11.22 8.86 7.77
N ARG A 223 -10.48 9.84 7.20
CA ARG A 223 -10.29 9.98 5.74
C ARG A 223 -9.73 8.72 5.10
N GLU A 224 -8.72 8.11 5.73
CA GLU A 224 -8.18 6.81 5.31
C GLU A 224 -9.24 5.70 5.32
N VAL A 225 -10.09 5.67 6.36
CA VAL A 225 -11.19 4.71 6.47
C VAL A 225 -12.27 4.96 5.40
N GLY A 226 -12.59 6.22 5.09
CA GLY A 226 -13.53 6.58 4.02
C GLY A 226 -13.00 6.22 2.63
N PHE A 227 -11.71 6.45 2.37
CA PHE A 227 -11.03 6.00 1.15
C PHE A 227 -11.09 4.47 1.01
N CYS A 228 -10.74 3.74 2.08
CA CYS A 228 -10.81 2.28 2.10
C CYS A 228 -12.23 1.74 1.92
N ALA A 229 -13.23 2.35 2.55
CA ALA A 229 -14.63 1.97 2.43
C ALA A 229 -15.17 2.22 1.02
N GLN A 230 -14.90 3.38 0.43
CA GLN A 230 -15.23 3.69 -0.97
C GLN A 230 -14.61 2.67 -1.92
N TRP A 231 -13.28 2.48 -1.85
CA TRP A 231 -12.58 1.55 -2.72
C TRP A 231 -13.11 0.12 -2.59
N ALA A 232 -13.46 -0.30 -1.37
CA ALA A 232 -14.07 -1.60 -1.11
C ALA A 232 -15.48 -1.72 -1.71
N LEU A 233 -16.32 -0.69 -1.59
CA LEU A 233 -17.65 -0.60 -2.21
C LEU A 233 -17.61 -0.56 -3.74
N ASP A 234 -16.51 -0.10 -4.35
CA ASP A 234 -16.36 -0.11 -5.81
C ASP A 234 -15.76 -1.42 -6.35
N ASN A 235 -14.81 -2.03 -5.64
CA ASN A 235 -14.00 -3.14 -6.17
C ASN A 235 -14.37 -4.52 -5.61
N VAL A 236 -14.96 -4.60 -4.41
CA VAL A 236 -15.04 -5.87 -3.67
C VAL A 236 -16.44 -6.18 -3.12
N PHE A 237 -17.11 -5.20 -2.51
CA PHE A 237 -18.36 -5.35 -1.76
C PHE A 237 -19.42 -4.37 -2.26
N VAL A 238 -19.64 -4.37 -3.58
CA VAL A 238 -20.59 -3.48 -4.26
C VAL A 238 -21.99 -3.67 -3.69
N ALA A 239 -22.49 -2.64 -3.02
CA ALA A 239 -23.83 -2.64 -2.45
C ALA A 239 -24.90 -2.59 -3.54
N ASN A 240 -25.97 -3.36 -3.38
CA ASN A 240 -27.08 -3.40 -4.33
C ASN A 240 -27.66 -1.97 -4.53
N GLY A 241 -27.79 -1.53 -5.78
CA GLY A 241 -28.29 -0.20 -6.13
C GLY A 241 -27.31 0.97 -5.93
N ARG A 242 -26.09 0.76 -5.41
CA ARG A 242 -25.09 1.84 -5.29
C ARG A 242 -24.50 2.20 -6.67
N VAL A 243 -24.55 3.49 -7.01
CA VAL A 243 -23.80 4.08 -8.13
C VAL A 243 -22.30 4.01 -7.83
N LEU A 244 -21.52 3.42 -8.73
CA LEU A 244 -20.05 3.29 -8.61
C LEU A 244 -19.37 4.66 -8.66
N SER A 245 -18.28 4.85 -7.93
CA SER A 245 -17.73 6.19 -7.68
C SER A 245 -17.30 6.93 -8.94
N TYR A 246 -16.74 6.23 -9.93
CA TYR A 246 -16.29 6.84 -11.20
C TYR A 246 -17.44 7.47 -12.01
N LEU A 247 -18.70 7.14 -11.71
CA LEU A 247 -19.89 7.72 -12.36
C LEU A 247 -20.45 8.95 -11.62
N ARG A 248 -19.97 9.25 -10.41
CA ARG A 248 -20.44 10.38 -9.56
C ARG A 248 -19.34 11.40 -9.21
N PHE A 249 -18.07 11.07 -9.42
CA PHE A 249 -16.95 11.98 -9.15
C PHE A 249 -16.78 12.98 -10.29
N ASN A 250 -16.71 14.27 -9.97
CA ASN A 250 -16.50 15.29 -10.98
C ASN A 250 -15.00 15.44 -11.34
N THR A 251 -14.64 15.02 -12.56
CA THR A 251 -13.29 15.16 -13.15
C THR A 251 -13.14 16.43 -14.02
N ASP A 252 -14.12 17.33 -14.02
CA ASP A 252 -14.02 18.68 -14.58
C ASP A 252 -12.80 19.40 -14.00
N GLY A 253 -12.09 20.14 -14.86
CA GLY A 253 -10.87 20.85 -14.53
C GLY A 253 -9.68 19.95 -14.14
N ILE A 254 -9.82 18.62 -14.07
CA ILE A 254 -8.68 17.71 -13.90
C ILE A 254 -8.05 17.44 -15.26
N ASN A 255 -6.83 17.90 -15.46
CA ASN A 255 -6.05 17.71 -16.68
C ASN A 255 -4.79 16.85 -16.47
N VAL A 256 -4.38 16.62 -15.22
CA VAL A 256 -3.36 15.62 -14.84
C VAL A 256 -3.88 14.77 -13.68
N MET A 257 -3.60 13.47 -13.75
CA MET A 257 -3.94 12.47 -12.75
C MET A 257 -2.74 11.56 -12.51
N LEU A 258 -2.81 10.72 -11.49
CA LEU A 258 -1.98 9.53 -11.37
C LEU A 258 -2.39 8.53 -12.46
N ASN A 259 -1.41 7.98 -13.19
CA ASN A 259 -1.67 7.22 -14.41
C ASN A 259 -2.07 5.78 -14.08
N HIS A 260 -3.36 5.46 -14.22
CA HIS A 260 -3.92 4.14 -13.94
C HIS A 260 -3.46 3.02 -14.92
N ASN A 261 -2.57 3.33 -15.88
CA ASN A 261 -1.90 2.38 -16.75
C ASN A 261 -0.35 2.43 -16.64
N ASP A 262 0.19 3.22 -15.71
CA ASP A 262 1.63 3.31 -15.37
C ASP A 262 1.78 3.32 -13.84
N VAL A 263 1.31 2.22 -13.24
CA VAL A 263 1.10 2.02 -11.81
C VAL A 263 1.27 0.54 -11.45
N SER A 264 1.83 0.24 -10.28
CA SER A 264 1.91 -1.13 -9.74
C SER A 264 0.53 -1.71 -9.45
N GLU A 265 0.36 -3.03 -9.62
CA GLU A 265 -0.95 -3.68 -9.70
C GLU A 265 -1.89 -3.37 -8.51
N TYR A 266 -1.35 -3.25 -7.29
CA TYR A 266 -2.11 -3.18 -6.04
C TYR A 266 -2.29 -1.77 -5.49
N LEU A 267 -1.67 -0.75 -6.09
CA LEU A 267 -1.92 0.63 -5.68
C LEU A 267 -3.39 0.99 -5.92
N LYS A 268 -4.02 1.54 -4.88
CA LYS A 268 -5.39 2.03 -4.95
C LYS A 268 -5.35 3.50 -5.35
N LEU A 269 -5.95 3.84 -6.48
CA LEU A 269 -6.20 5.21 -6.88
C LEU A 269 -7.64 5.60 -6.55
N SER A 270 -7.86 6.86 -6.18
CA SER A 270 -9.18 7.47 -6.07
C SER A 270 -9.88 7.60 -7.43
N PRO A 271 -11.21 7.79 -7.46
CA PRO A 271 -11.95 7.96 -8.71
C PRO A 271 -11.57 9.24 -9.48
N ASP A 272 -11.06 10.27 -8.79
CA ASP A 272 -10.52 11.48 -9.40
C ASP A 272 -9.03 11.38 -9.78
N GLY A 273 -8.39 10.24 -9.48
CA GLY A 273 -6.99 9.98 -9.79
C GLY A 273 -5.97 10.90 -9.10
N LEU A 274 -6.38 11.64 -8.07
CA LEU A 274 -5.52 12.57 -7.34
C LEU A 274 -5.05 12.03 -5.99
N GLU A 275 -5.61 10.93 -5.47
CA GLU A 275 -5.25 10.37 -4.17
C GLU A 275 -4.90 8.88 -4.29
N ALA A 276 -3.78 8.48 -3.72
CA ALA A 276 -3.23 7.13 -3.85
C ALA A 276 -2.99 6.48 -2.49
N ARG A 277 -3.12 5.16 -2.44
CA ARG A 277 -2.90 4.36 -1.23
C ARG A 277 -2.34 2.97 -1.54
N SER A 278 -1.33 2.54 -0.80
CA SER A 278 -0.93 1.12 -0.74
C SER A 278 -1.41 0.48 0.57
N ASP A 279 -1.76 -0.80 0.51
CA ASP A 279 -2.09 -1.65 1.67
C ASP A 279 -1.52 -3.08 1.51
N VAL A 280 -0.58 -3.29 0.59
CA VAL A 280 0.18 -4.55 0.38
C VAL A 280 1.59 -4.41 0.94
N SER A 281 2.34 -5.52 1.05
CA SER A 281 3.75 -5.48 1.51
C SER A 281 4.72 -4.90 0.48
N SER A 282 4.42 -5.00 -0.82
CA SER A 282 5.25 -4.50 -1.92
C SER A 282 5.26 -2.98 -2.05
N PHE A 283 6.33 -2.44 -2.64
CA PHE A 283 6.56 -1.01 -2.75
C PHE A 283 5.87 -0.42 -4.00
N GLU A 284 4.55 -0.33 -3.93
CA GLU A 284 3.69 0.05 -5.05
C GLU A 284 3.98 1.47 -5.55
N SER A 285 4.23 1.63 -6.84
CA SER A 285 4.71 2.88 -7.45
C SER A 285 3.80 3.38 -8.58
N VAL A 286 3.81 4.70 -8.85
CA VAL A 286 3.00 5.34 -9.89
C VAL A 286 3.67 6.61 -10.45
N ARG A 287 3.48 6.88 -11.76
CA ARG A 287 3.77 8.17 -12.41
C ARG A 287 2.48 8.92 -12.73
N CYS A 288 2.52 10.24 -12.83
CA CYS A 288 1.40 11.03 -13.34
C CYS A 288 1.18 10.85 -14.85
N THR A 289 0.06 11.34 -15.39
CA THR A 289 -0.28 11.22 -16.82
C THR A 289 0.48 12.16 -17.75
N PHE A 290 1.15 13.20 -17.21
CA PHE A 290 1.77 14.25 -18.01
C PHE A 290 3.30 14.31 -17.85
N GLN A 291 4.00 14.47 -18.97
CA GLN A 291 5.46 14.50 -19.07
C GLN A 291 5.98 15.93 -19.17
N VAL A 292 7.04 16.27 -18.45
CA VAL A 292 7.72 17.56 -18.51
C VAL A 292 9.17 17.42 -18.97
N SER A 293 9.64 18.34 -19.82
CA SER A 293 10.95 18.24 -20.49
C SER A 293 11.76 19.54 -20.53
N GLU A 294 11.15 20.69 -20.24
CA GLU A 294 11.75 22.04 -20.32
C GLU A 294 11.07 22.98 -19.31
N GLY A 295 11.73 24.07 -18.91
CA GLY A 295 11.16 25.04 -17.98
C GLY A 295 11.16 24.60 -16.51
N VAL A 296 10.34 25.30 -15.71
CA VAL A 296 10.22 25.11 -14.26
C VAL A 296 8.82 24.63 -13.90
N TRP A 297 8.70 23.55 -13.13
CA TRP A 297 7.43 22.90 -12.79
C TRP A 297 7.30 22.66 -11.29
N TYR A 298 6.08 22.80 -10.78
CA TYR A 298 5.77 22.58 -9.36
C TYR A 298 4.47 21.79 -9.18
N TYR A 299 4.45 20.93 -8.16
CA TYR A 299 3.25 20.26 -7.65
C TYR A 299 3.32 20.10 -6.13
N GLU A 300 2.18 19.85 -5.48
CA GLU A 300 2.08 19.58 -4.04
C GLU A 300 1.52 18.19 -3.78
N ALA A 301 1.89 17.59 -2.64
CA ALA A 301 1.32 16.37 -2.10
C ALA A 301 0.95 16.55 -0.61
N LEU A 302 -0.35 16.45 -0.32
CA LEU A 302 -0.90 16.37 1.04
C LEU A 302 -0.61 14.98 1.62
N ILE A 303 0.18 14.95 2.67
CA ILE A 303 0.53 13.74 3.42
C ILE A 303 -0.68 13.34 4.28
N VAL A 304 -1.28 12.18 3.99
CA VAL A 304 -2.38 11.61 4.80
C VAL A 304 -1.82 10.67 5.88
N THR A 305 -0.65 10.05 5.64
CA THR A 305 0.02 9.10 6.56
C THR A 305 1.51 9.38 6.67
N SER A 306 2.11 9.20 7.86
CA SER A 306 3.50 9.55 8.14
C SER A 306 4.56 8.44 7.96
N GLY A 307 4.20 7.29 7.37
CA GLY A 307 5.13 6.19 7.10
C GLY A 307 5.86 6.29 5.77
N VAL A 308 6.53 5.21 5.40
CA VAL A 308 7.49 5.18 4.28
C VAL A 308 6.78 5.37 2.94
N MET A 309 7.03 6.53 2.35
CA MET A 309 6.70 6.86 0.96
C MET A 309 7.91 7.57 0.37
N GLN A 310 8.15 7.37 -0.92
CA GLN A 310 9.13 8.09 -1.72
C GLN A 310 8.34 8.92 -2.72
N ILE A 311 8.36 10.26 -2.61
CA ILE A 311 7.59 11.16 -3.50
C ILE A 311 8.55 12.10 -4.23
N GLY A 312 8.44 12.21 -5.55
CA GLY A 312 9.30 13.08 -6.34
C GLY A 312 9.18 12.87 -7.84
N TRP A 313 10.32 12.65 -8.50
CA TRP A 313 10.46 12.76 -9.94
C TRP A 313 11.06 11.48 -10.54
N ALA A 314 10.45 10.96 -11.60
CA ALA A 314 10.93 9.80 -12.35
C ALA A 314 10.75 10.02 -13.85
N THR A 315 11.61 9.44 -14.68
CA THR A 315 11.36 9.34 -16.13
C THR A 315 10.69 8.01 -16.50
N LYS A 316 10.41 7.77 -17.78
CA LYS A 316 9.96 6.44 -18.28
C LYS A 316 11.03 5.36 -18.21
N ASN A 317 12.31 5.72 -18.07
CA ASN A 317 13.40 4.76 -17.94
C ASN A 317 13.48 4.15 -16.53
N SER A 318 12.85 4.80 -15.54
CA SER A 318 12.80 4.30 -14.17
C SER A 318 11.98 3.01 -14.04
N LYS A 319 12.52 2.04 -13.29
CA LYS A 319 12.05 0.66 -13.19
C LYS A 319 11.49 0.37 -11.81
N PHE A 320 10.18 0.31 -11.69
CA PHE A 320 9.52 -0.01 -10.43
C PHE A 320 9.46 -1.53 -10.23
N LEU A 321 10.41 -2.07 -9.46
CA LEU A 321 10.44 -3.48 -9.06
C LEU A 321 9.82 -3.61 -7.66
N ASN A 322 8.50 -3.40 -7.59
CA ASN A 322 7.72 -3.32 -6.36
C ASN A 322 7.86 -4.56 -5.45
N LEU A 323 8.03 -5.76 -6.04
CA LEU A 323 8.27 -7.02 -5.31
C LEU A 323 9.70 -7.16 -4.77
N GLU A 324 10.67 -6.48 -5.39
CA GLU A 324 12.08 -6.44 -4.98
C GLU A 324 12.38 -5.23 -4.08
N GLY A 325 11.36 -4.42 -3.77
CA GLY A 325 11.48 -3.24 -2.91
C GLY A 325 12.10 -2.01 -3.57
N TYR A 326 12.12 -1.92 -4.92
CA TYR A 326 12.63 -0.75 -5.64
C TYR A 326 11.49 0.18 -6.08
N GLY A 327 11.50 1.40 -5.53
CA GLY A 327 10.61 2.51 -5.83
C GLY A 327 11.30 3.63 -6.62
N ILE A 328 11.04 4.88 -6.23
CA ILE A 328 11.49 6.10 -6.93
C ILE A 328 12.65 6.72 -6.14
N GLY A 329 13.77 6.94 -6.81
CA GLY A 329 15.05 7.23 -6.17
C GLY A 329 15.91 5.97 -5.99
N ASP A 330 15.38 4.78 -6.32
CA ASP A 330 16.13 3.52 -6.25
C ASP A 330 16.78 3.15 -7.60
N ASP A 331 16.68 4.04 -8.60
CA ASP A 331 17.36 3.94 -9.90
C ASP A 331 18.02 5.28 -10.33
N GLU A 332 18.83 5.22 -11.39
CA GLU A 332 19.60 6.35 -11.90
C GLU A 332 18.75 7.40 -12.65
N PHE A 333 17.47 7.10 -12.88
CA PHE A 333 16.53 7.90 -13.68
C PHE A 333 15.46 8.61 -12.83
N SER A 334 15.55 8.50 -11.50
CA SER A 334 14.59 9.08 -10.55
C SER A 334 15.26 9.68 -9.30
N VAL A 335 14.50 10.53 -8.59
CA VAL A 335 14.87 11.09 -7.28
C VAL A 335 13.61 11.35 -6.45
N SER A 336 13.66 11.08 -5.14
CA SER A 336 12.49 11.26 -4.26
C SER A 336 12.83 11.77 -2.86
N TYR A 337 11.79 12.29 -2.21
CA TYR A 337 11.77 12.69 -0.80
C TYR A 337 11.04 11.63 0.03
N ASP A 338 11.69 11.16 1.09
CA ASP A 338 11.10 10.31 2.14
C ASP A 338 11.08 11.09 3.47
N GLY A 339 9.92 11.63 3.80
CA GLY A 339 9.72 12.38 5.04
C GLY A 339 9.53 11.51 6.29
N CYS A 340 9.46 10.18 6.16
CA CYS A 340 9.40 9.27 7.30
C CYS A 340 10.80 8.97 7.83
N ARG A 341 11.74 8.67 6.93
CA ARG A 341 13.16 8.46 7.25
C ARG A 341 13.98 9.76 7.23
N GLN A 342 13.42 10.86 6.72
CA GLN A 342 14.07 12.17 6.55
C GLN A 342 15.26 12.09 5.57
N LEU A 343 15.03 11.41 4.44
CA LEU A 343 16.02 11.09 3.42
C LEU A 343 15.60 11.64 2.05
N ILE A 344 16.59 11.91 1.19
CA ILE A 344 16.43 12.09 -0.25
C ILE A 344 17.11 10.91 -0.95
N TRP A 345 16.44 10.30 -1.91
CA TRP A 345 16.84 9.05 -2.56
C TRP A 345 17.18 9.27 -4.03
N HIS A 346 18.30 8.71 -4.49
CA HIS A 346 18.69 8.64 -5.90
C HIS A 346 19.65 7.47 -6.14
N ASN A 347 19.46 6.69 -7.21
CA ASN A 347 20.32 5.55 -7.58
C ASN A 347 20.57 4.57 -6.42
N ALA A 348 19.52 4.21 -5.66
CA ALA A 348 19.56 3.35 -4.47
C ALA A 348 20.50 3.83 -3.34
N ASN A 349 20.93 5.09 -3.41
CA ASN A 349 21.66 5.78 -2.37
C ASN A 349 20.75 6.85 -1.74
N SER A 350 21.05 7.28 -0.52
CA SER A 350 20.32 8.39 0.09
C SER A 350 21.18 9.33 0.92
N VAL A 351 20.69 10.55 1.08
CA VAL A 351 21.27 11.60 1.93
C VAL A 351 20.23 12.14 2.91
N SER A 352 20.66 12.48 4.13
CA SER A 352 19.77 13.04 5.16
C SER A 352 19.36 14.47 4.82
N ASN A 353 18.09 14.81 5.01
CA ASN A 353 17.56 16.15 4.81
C ASN A 353 17.29 16.90 6.13
N ASN A 354 17.19 18.23 6.04
CA ASN A 354 17.09 19.12 7.19
C ASN A 354 15.65 19.40 7.67
N HIS A 355 14.66 18.66 7.18
CA HIS A 355 13.27 18.80 7.60
C HIS A 355 12.94 17.92 8.82
N PRO A 356 11.94 18.28 9.65
CA PRO A 356 11.37 17.34 10.61
C PRO A 356 10.70 16.16 9.89
N GLN A 357 10.52 15.04 10.59
CA GLN A 357 9.66 13.95 10.10
C GLN A 357 8.25 14.48 9.80
N TRP A 358 7.68 14.06 8.67
CA TRP A 358 6.33 14.45 8.26
C TRP A 358 5.23 13.85 9.15
N LYS A 359 4.08 14.51 9.16
CA LYS A 359 2.85 14.09 9.86
C LYS A 359 1.63 14.23 8.93
N PRO A 360 0.51 13.56 9.23
CA PRO A 360 -0.75 13.81 8.54
C PRO A 360 -1.11 15.30 8.56
N GLY A 361 -1.43 15.85 7.39
CA GLY A 361 -1.73 17.28 7.18
C GLY A 361 -0.54 18.15 6.78
N ASP A 362 0.69 17.62 6.73
CA ASP A 362 1.80 18.33 6.08
C ASP A 362 1.65 18.32 4.55
N ILE A 363 2.16 19.37 3.91
CA ILE A 363 2.28 19.48 2.45
C ILE A 363 3.75 19.32 2.05
N LEU A 364 4.03 18.32 1.20
CA LEU A 364 5.28 18.22 0.45
C LEU A 364 5.12 18.96 -0.88
N GLY A 365 5.92 20.00 -1.11
CA GLY A 365 6.06 20.67 -2.40
C GLY A 365 7.25 20.12 -3.18
N CYS A 366 7.05 19.84 -4.47
CA CYS A 366 8.08 19.29 -5.35
C CYS A 366 8.33 20.25 -6.51
N LEU A 367 9.51 20.88 -6.53
CA LEU A 367 9.98 21.73 -7.63
C LEU A 367 10.94 20.96 -8.54
N LEU A 368 10.77 21.09 -9.85
CA LEU A 368 11.72 20.69 -10.88
C LEU A 368 12.09 21.91 -11.72
N ASN A 369 13.37 22.21 -11.85
CA ASN A 369 13.89 23.28 -12.69
C ASN A 369 14.81 22.64 -13.76
N MET A 370 14.28 22.49 -14.98
CA MET A 370 15.02 21.89 -16.09
C MET A 370 16.14 22.81 -16.60
N ASP A 371 15.89 24.12 -16.56
CA ASP A 371 16.77 25.14 -17.15
C ASP A 371 18.11 25.27 -16.40
N SER A 372 18.06 25.11 -15.07
CA SER A 372 19.22 25.06 -14.17
C SER A 372 19.49 23.67 -13.58
N GLN A 373 18.84 22.63 -14.14
CA GLN A 373 19.04 21.20 -13.87
C GLN A 373 19.12 20.85 -12.37
N ASN A 374 18.10 21.27 -11.61
CA ASN A 374 17.97 20.94 -10.19
C ASN A 374 16.51 20.74 -9.75
N ILE A 375 16.37 20.08 -8.60
CA ILE A 375 15.12 19.72 -7.94
C ILE A 375 15.19 20.22 -6.49
N VAL A 376 14.10 20.80 -5.99
CA VAL A 376 14.00 21.29 -4.60
C VAL A 376 12.71 20.76 -3.97
N PHE A 377 12.86 20.11 -2.82
CA PHE A 377 11.73 19.65 -2.02
C PHE A 377 11.41 20.64 -0.90
N TYR A 378 10.13 20.85 -0.65
CA TYR A 378 9.61 21.79 0.34
C TYR A 378 8.71 21.07 1.34
N LEU A 379 8.85 21.28 2.65
CA LEU A 379 7.88 20.81 3.65
C LEU A 379 7.18 22.01 4.28
N ASN A 380 5.87 22.13 4.07
CA ASN A 380 5.05 23.28 4.47
C ASN A 380 5.68 24.62 4.05
N GLY A 381 6.10 24.71 2.78
CA GLY A 381 6.71 25.90 2.17
C GLY A 381 8.18 26.17 2.53
N LYS A 382 8.79 25.39 3.42
CA LYS A 382 10.23 25.51 3.74
C LYS A 382 11.03 24.62 2.80
N PRO A 383 12.00 25.13 2.03
CA PRO A 383 12.87 24.30 1.18
C PRO A 383 13.92 23.54 2.01
N ILE A 384 14.36 22.41 1.47
CA ILE A 384 15.63 21.79 1.86
C ILE A 384 16.82 22.73 1.58
N ASN A 385 17.91 22.59 2.33
CA ASN A 385 19.08 23.48 2.25
C ASN A 385 19.85 23.39 0.92
N THR A 386 19.77 22.26 0.22
CA THR A 386 20.60 21.96 -0.96
C THR A 386 19.69 21.46 -2.10
N PRO A 387 19.71 22.09 -3.29
CA PRO A 387 19.06 21.54 -4.48
C PRO A 387 19.74 20.26 -4.97
N HIS A 388 18.96 19.31 -5.45
CA HIS A 388 19.43 18.04 -6.01
C HIS A 388 19.56 18.11 -7.53
N CYS A 389 20.70 17.65 -8.06
CA CYS A 389 21.02 17.66 -9.49
C CYS A 389 21.55 16.29 -10.00
N GLU A 390 21.66 15.30 -9.11
CA GLU A 390 22.31 14.01 -9.33
C GLU A 390 21.63 13.22 -10.45
N VAL A 391 20.29 13.19 -10.46
CA VAL A 391 19.48 12.54 -11.51
C VAL A 391 19.73 13.11 -12.91
N PHE A 392 20.17 14.36 -13.02
CA PHE A 392 20.52 14.97 -14.32
C PHE A 392 21.84 14.44 -14.89
N ALA A 393 22.59 13.58 -14.19
CA ALA A 393 23.68 12.83 -14.80
C ALA A 393 23.17 11.87 -15.91
N HIS A 394 21.97 11.31 -15.74
CA HIS A 394 21.38 10.30 -16.64
C HIS A 394 20.09 10.75 -17.33
N ALA A 395 19.30 11.65 -16.72
CA ALA A 395 18.02 12.14 -17.24
C ALA A 395 18.05 13.65 -17.51
N LYS A 396 18.03 14.05 -18.78
CA LYS A 396 17.99 15.48 -19.18
C LYS A 396 16.61 16.01 -19.57
N MET A 397 15.60 15.14 -19.67
CA MET A 397 14.22 15.48 -20.06
C MET A 397 13.27 14.31 -19.73
N GLY A 398 11.96 14.55 -19.84
CA GLY A 398 10.95 13.49 -19.78
C GLY A 398 10.60 13.00 -18.37
N PHE A 399 10.63 13.91 -17.40
CA PHE A 399 10.24 13.65 -16.02
C PHE A 399 8.72 13.65 -15.85
N PHE A 400 8.27 12.96 -14.81
CA PHE A 400 6.91 12.88 -14.32
C PHE A 400 6.94 13.11 -12.81
N ALA A 401 5.90 13.75 -12.28
CA ALA A 401 5.60 13.65 -10.86
C ALA A 401 5.25 12.18 -10.54
N ALA A 402 5.83 11.63 -9.48
CA ALA A 402 5.77 10.20 -9.20
C ALA A 402 5.83 9.90 -7.70
N ALA A 403 5.28 8.77 -7.28
CA ALA A 403 5.37 8.32 -5.89
C ALA A 403 5.32 6.79 -5.70
N SER A 404 6.03 6.31 -4.68
CA SER A 404 6.09 4.92 -4.22
C SER A 404 5.60 4.83 -2.78
N PHE A 405 4.80 3.81 -2.48
CA PHE A 405 4.02 3.68 -1.26
C PHE A 405 4.26 2.34 -0.58
N MET A 406 4.87 2.36 0.61
CA MET A 406 4.94 1.18 1.45
C MET A 406 3.56 0.88 2.04
N SER A 407 3.43 -0.29 2.67
CA SER A 407 2.19 -0.77 3.26
C SER A 407 1.47 0.26 4.16
N PHE A 408 0.16 0.41 3.92
CA PHE A 408 -0.79 1.26 4.65
C PHE A 408 -0.58 2.78 4.54
N GLN A 409 0.19 3.24 3.55
CA GLN A 409 0.45 4.68 3.32
C GLN A 409 -0.45 5.28 2.23
N GLN A 410 -0.77 6.57 2.39
CA GLN A 410 -1.69 7.35 1.55
C GLN A 410 -1.23 8.82 1.44
N CYS A 411 -1.39 9.42 0.26
CA CYS A 411 -1.26 10.87 0.06
C CYS A 411 -2.12 11.35 -1.13
N ARG A 412 -2.40 12.67 -1.18
CA ARG A 412 -3.17 13.32 -2.25
C ARG A 412 -2.34 14.37 -2.97
N PHE A 413 -2.28 14.29 -4.29
CA PHE A 413 -1.56 15.21 -5.16
C PHE A 413 -2.45 16.37 -5.60
N ASN A 414 -1.88 17.57 -5.61
CA ASN A 414 -2.39 18.70 -6.34
C ASN A 414 -1.43 19.00 -7.50
N PHE A 415 -1.93 18.85 -8.72
CA PHE A 415 -1.21 19.18 -9.97
C PHE A 415 -1.50 20.63 -10.44
N GLY A 416 -2.12 21.44 -9.58
CA GLY A 416 -2.50 22.82 -9.85
C GLY A 416 -3.93 23.01 -10.36
N LYS A 417 -4.81 22.03 -10.15
CA LYS A 417 -6.27 22.22 -10.29
C LYS A 417 -6.78 23.14 -9.20
N ASP A 418 -6.44 22.81 -7.96
CA ASP A 418 -6.73 23.61 -6.78
C ASP A 418 -5.55 24.57 -6.51
N PRO A 419 -5.75 25.72 -5.85
CA PRO A 419 -4.64 26.59 -5.47
C PRO A 419 -3.60 25.87 -4.61
N PHE A 420 -2.32 26.09 -4.89
CA PHE A 420 -1.24 25.60 -4.03
C PHE A 420 -1.25 26.33 -2.67
N LEU A 421 -0.99 25.59 -1.58
CA LEU A 421 -0.98 26.16 -0.23
C LEU A 421 0.35 26.87 0.09
N TYR A 422 1.46 26.38 -0.48
CA TYR A 422 2.81 26.88 -0.26
C TYR A 422 3.62 27.05 -1.56
N PRO A 423 3.11 27.79 -2.57
CA PRO A 423 3.80 28.00 -3.84
C PRO A 423 5.18 28.65 -3.61
N PRO A 424 6.23 28.20 -4.32
CA PRO A 424 7.57 28.75 -4.19
C PRO A 424 7.66 30.17 -4.77
N ALA A 425 8.63 30.96 -4.28
CA ALA A 425 8.77 32.38 -4.64
C ALA A 425 9.37 32.65 -6.05
N ILE A 426 9.56 31.61 -6.87
CA ILE A 426 10.03 31.72 -8.26
C ILE A 426 8.87 31.46 -9.23
N SER A 427 9.02 31.85 -10.50
CA SER A 427 8.07 31.48 -11.55
C SER A 427 8.10 29.97 -11.83
N PHE A 428 6.93 29.34 -11.97
CA PHE A 428 6.76 27.93 -12.33
C PHE A 428 5.47 27.73 -13.16
N SER A 429 5.46 26.66 -13.95
CA SER A 429 4.29 26.12 -14.63
C SER A 429 3.55 25.11 -13.75
N LYS A 430 2.22 25.08 -13.84
CA LYS A 430 1.40 24.03 -13.21
C LYS A 430 1.05 22.96 -14.24
N PHE A 431 1.22 21.69 -13.87
CA PHE A 431 0.82 20.53 -14.67
C PHE A 431 -0.59 20.66 -15.27
N ASN A 432 -1.56 21.09 -14.47
CA ASN A 432 -2.97 21.16 -14.86
C ASN A 432 -3.29 22.28 -15.88
N ASP A 433 -2.41 23.26 -16.05
CA ASP A 433 -2.61 24.38 -17.00
C ASP A 433 -2.19 24.00 -18.44
N TYR A 434 -1.35 22.97 -18.61
CA TYR A 434 -0.74 22.60 -19.90
C TYR A 434 -1.14 21.22 -20.41
N ALA A 435 -1.54 20.31 -19.52
CA ALA A 435 -1.91 18.95 -19.88
C ALA A 435 -3.33 18.86 -20.47
N ILE A 436 -3.60 17.74 -21.14
CA ILE A 436 -4.92 17.38 -21.65
C ILE A 436 -5.15 15.89 -21.39
N LEU A 437 -6.34 15.53 -20.91
CA LEU A 437 -6.83 14.15 -20.82
C LEU A 437 -8.17 14.05 -21.54
N SER A 438 -8.34 13.03 -22.39
CA SER A 438 -9.65 12.67 -22.94
C SER A 438 -10.61 12.25 -21.81
N PRO A 439 -11.94 12.30 -22.02
CA PRO A 439 -12.90 11.81 -21.04
C PRO A 439 -12.57 10.39 -20.54
N ASP A 440 -12.22 9.48 -21.45
CA ASP A 440 -11.88 8.08 -21.14
C ASP A 440 -10.61 7.97 -20.28
N GLN A 441 -9.60 8.79 -20.56
CA GLN A 441 -8.37 8.84 -19.76
C GLN A 441 -8.61 9.34 -18.32
N LYS A 442 -9.69 10.11 -18.09
CA LYS A 442 -10.12 10.54 -16.76
C LYS A 442 -10.92 9.49 -15.99
N VAL A 443 -11.27 8.35 -16.60
CA VAL A 443 -12.03 7.29 -15.92
C VAL A 443 -11.09 6.25 -15.30
N ILE A 444 -11.09 6.16 -13.97
CA ILE A 444 -10.44 5.07 -13.24
C ILE A 444 -11.49 4.00 -12.92
N LEU A 445 -11.54 2.97 -13.75
CA LEU A 445 -12.51 1.88 -13.65
C LEU A 445 -12.22 0.96 -12.45
N PRO A 446 -13.24 0.58 -11.65
CA PRO A 446 -13.09 -0.49 -10.67
C PRO A 446 -12.70 -1.81 -11.33
N ARG A 447 -11.87 -2.62 -10.65
CA ARG A 447 -11.27 -3.84 -11.22
C ARG A 447 -12.28 -4.79 -11.89
N LYS A 448 -13.49 -4.95 -11.33
CA LYS A 448 -14.55 -5.78 -11.93
C LYS A 448 -15.00 -5.22 -13.28
N LYS A 449 -15.21 -3.91 -13.39
CA LYS A 449 -15.60 -3.23 -14.64
C LYS A 449 -14.50 -3.29 -15.69
N LYS A 450 -13.24 -3.01 -15.30
CA LYS A 450 -12.09 -3.16 -16.20
C LYS A 450 -11.94 -4.60 -16.73
N MET A 451 -12.24 -5.63 -15.93
CA MET A 451 -12.27 -7.02 -16.39
C MET A 451 -13.47 -7.36 -17.27
N GLU A 452 -14.66 -6.81 -16.99
CA GLU A 452 -15.85 -6.99 -17.83
C GLU A 452 -15.64 -6.37 -19.22
N GLU A 453 -15.13 -5.13 -19.29
CA GLU A 453 -14.83 -4.46 -20.56
C GLU A 453 -13.71 -5.17 -21.35
N LEU A 454 -12.71 -5.75 -20.68
CA LEU A 454 -11.70 -6.61 -21.32
C LEU A 454 -12.23 -7.99 -21.77
N GLN A 455 -13.42 -8.39 -21.33
CA GLN A 455 -14.10 -9.63 -21.77
C GLN A 455 -15.16 -9.37 -22.84
N GLU A 456 -15.84 -8.22 -22.77
CA GLU A 456 -16.79 -7.74 -23.78
C GLU A 456 -16.07 -7.16 -25.01
N GLY A 457 -14.83 -6.68 -24.84
CA GLY A 457 -13.90 -6.30 -25.91
C GLY A 457 -13.44 -7.51 -26.73
N SER A 458 -14.30 -8.01 -27.61
CA SER A 458 -13.99 -9.14 -28.49
C SER A 458 -12.80 -8.84 -29.39
N VAL A 459 -11.64 -9.43 -29.08
CA VAL A 459 -10.51 -9.51 -30.00
C VAL A 459 -11.00 -10.12 -31.31
N PRO A 460 -10.90 -9.42 -32.46
CA PRO A 460 -11.38 -9.96 -33.74
C PRO A 460 -10.71 -11.28 -34.09
N ASP A 461 -11.47 -12.25 -34.58
CA ASP A 461 -10.92 -13.54 -34.99
C ASP A 461 -9.82 -13.37 -36.04
N GLY A 462 -8.65 -13.93 -35.74
CA GLY A 462 -7.44 -13.76 -36.55
C GLY A 462 -6.60 -12.52 -36.23
N SER A 463 -6.88 -11.76 -35.16
CA SER A 463 -5.97 -10.72 -34.65
C SER A 463 -4.62 -11.27 -34.16
N CYS A 464 -3.62 -10.39 -34.17
CA CYS A 464 -2.23 -10.67 -33.78
C CYS A 464 -2.10 -11.05 -32.30
N HIS A 465 -1.54 -12.22 -32.00
CA HIS A 465 -1.31 -12.75 -30.64
C HIS A 465 -0.31 -11.94 -29.77
N LEU A 466 0.21 -10.81 -30.28
CA LEU A 466 1.13 -9.94 -29.54
C LEU A 466 0.54 -8.55 -29.23
N CYS A 467 -0.15 -7.91 -30.19
CA CYS A 467 -0.79 -6.61 -29.96
C CYS A 467 -2.31 -6.65 -29.86
N TYR A 468 -2.96 -7.76 -30.26
CA TYR A 468 -4.42 -7.99 -30.29
C TYR A 468 -5.25 -7.01 -31.17
N ASP A 469 -4.60 -5.97 -31.71
CA ASP A 469 -5.14 -4.85 -32.50
C ASP A 469 -5.25 -5.14 -34.01
N LYS A 470 -4.21 -5.72 -34.65
CA LYS A 470 -4.14 -5.89 -36.12
C LYS A 470 -4.18 -7.34 -36.57
N PRO A 471 -4.72 -7.67 -37.77
CA PRO A 471 -4.73 -9.03 -38.31
C PRO A 471 -3.36 -9.72 -38.30
N GLY A 472 -3.35 -10.96 -37.80
CA GLY A 472 -2.19 -11.80 -37.56
C GLY A 472 -1.64 -12.52 -38.80
N LEU A 473 -1.59 -11.84 -39.94
CA LEU A 473 -1.39 -12.47 -41.25
C LEU A 473 0.04 -12.99 -41.51
N VAL A 474 1.05 -12.51 -40.78
CA VAL A 474 2.46 -12.83 -41.09
C VAL A 474 2.80 -14.28 -40.75
N ILE A 475 3.43 -14.96 -41.72
CA ILE A 475 4.03 -16.28 -41.57
C ILE A 475 5.54 -16.12 -41.34
N LEU A 476 6.05 -16.70 -40.25
CA LEU A 476 7.47 -16.68 -39.87
C LEU A 476 8.22 -17.92 -40.37
N GLN A 477 9.17 -17.76 -41.29
CA GLN A 477 10.02 -18.86 -41.77
C GLN A 477 11.36 -18.91 -40.98
N PRO A 478 11.93 -20.11 -40.76
CA PRO A 478 11.54 -21.42 -41.31
C PRO A 478 10.45 -22.17 -40.51
N CYS A 479 9.92 -21.60 -39.43
CA CYS A 479 9.01 -22.32 -38.51
C CYS A 479 7.52 -22.35 -38.89
N TYR A 480 7.10 -21.65 -39.95
CA TYR A 480 5.74 -21.52 -40.49
C TYR A 480 4.63 -21.10 -39.51
N HIS A 481 4.97 -20.60 -38.33
CA HIS A 481 4.00 -20.05 -37.38
C HIS A 481 3.37 -18.76 -37.91
N ARG A 482 2.12 -18.51 -37.50
CA ARG A 482 1.24 -17.43 -37.98
C ARG A 482 0.68 -16.64 -36.80
N GLY A 483 -0.28 -15.75 -37.03
CA GLY A 483 -0.98 -15.04 -35.95
C GLY A 483 -0.24 -13.82 -35.43
N ILE A 484 0.61 -13.19 -36.25
CA ILE A 484 1.35 -11.97 -35.90
C ILE A 484 1.15 -10.93 -37.02
N CYS A 485 0.91 -9.66 -36.68
CA CYS A 485 0.78 -8.59 -37.68
C CYS A 485 2.15 -8.10 -38.17
N ALA A 486 2.19 -7.40 -39.30
CA ALA A 486 3.42 -6.87 -39.90
C ALA A 486 4.29 -6.08 -38.91
N VAL A 487 3.68 -5.19 -38.11
CA VAL A 487 4.38 -4.32 -37.15
C VAL A 487 5.04 -5.10 -36.03
N CYS A 488 4.31 -6.04 -35.41
CA CYS A 488 4.88 -6.91 -34.38
C CYS A 488 5.96 -7.84 -34.96
N ALA A 489 5.73 -8.40 -36.15
CA ALA A 489 6.70 -9.29 -36.79
C ALA A 489 8.03 -8.59 -37.13
N SER A 490 8.02 -7.30 -37.48
CA SER A 490 9.24 -6.52 -37.73
C SER A 490 10.10 -6.29 -36.47
N MET A 491 9.52 -6.37 -35.27
CA MET A 491 10.25 -6.16 -34.00
C MET A 491 10.81 -7.45 -33.39
N LEU A 492 10.69 -8.59 -34.07
CA LEU A 492 11.08 -9.91 -33.55
C LEU A 492 12.26 -10.48 -34.34
N GLU A 493 13.34 -10.84 -33.65
CA GLU A 493 14.45 -11.63 -34.21
C GLU A 493 14.19 -13.14 -34.18
N ARG A 494 13.36 -13.59 -33.23
CA ARG A 494 13.02 -15.00 -33.00
C ARG A 494 11.50 -15.18 -32.90
N CYS A 495 11.01 -16.32 -33.37
CA CYS A 495 9.61 -16.69 -33.31
C CYS A 495 9.16 -16.83 -31.83
N PRO A 496 8.09 -16.14 -31.38
CA PRO A 496 7.68 -16.19 -29.98
C PRO A 496 7.16 -17.57 -29.57
N PHE A 497 6.59 -18.33 -30.51
CA PHE A 497 5.98 -19.64 -30.24
C PHE A 497 7.02 -20.77 -30.09
N CYS A 498 8.10 -20.75 -30.86
CA CYS A 498 9.08 -21.85 -30.92
C CYS A 498 10.55 -21.43 -30.74
N ARG A 499 10.83 -20.14 -30.52
CA ARG A 499 12.16 -19.53 -30.27
C ARG A 499 13.22 -19.71 -31.39
N ALA A 500 12.84 -20.28 -32.53
CA ALA A 500 13.66 -20.33 -33.74
C ALA A 500 13.95 -18.92 -34.30
N ALA A 501 15.09 -18.74 -34.96
CA ALA A 501 15.41 -17.48 -35.65
C ALA A 501 14.41 -17.19 -36.79
N ILE A 502 14.11 -15.91 -37.03
CA ILE A 502 13.22 -15.48 -38.12
C ILE A 502 14.09 -15.08 -39.32
N GLU A 503 14.24 -16.00 -40.26
CA GLU A 503 14.96 -15.78 -41.52
C GLU A 503 14.13 -14.94 -42.50
N LYS A 504 12.82 -15.19 -42.57
CA LYS A 504 11.92 -14.48 -43.49
C LYS A 504 10.53 -14.31 -42.89
N ARG A 505 9.89 -13.19 -43.25
CA ARG A 505 8.53 -12.81 -42.87
C ARG A 505 7.73 -12.71 -44.18
N CYS A 506 6.69 -13.53 -44.32
CA CYS A 506 5.80 -13.52 -45.48
C CYS A 506 4.41 -13.04 -45.05
N LEU A 507 3.70 -12.35 -45.95
CA LEU A 507 2.26 -12.09 -45.84
C LEU A 507 1.47 -13.18 -46.58
#